data_AF-A0A3D2GSQ0-F1
#
_entry.id   AF-A0A3D2GSQ0-F1
#
_cell.length_a   1.000
_cell.length_b   1.000
_cell.length_c   1.000
_cell.angle_alpha   90.00
_cell.angle_beta   90.00
_cell.angle_gamma   90.00
#
_symmetry.space_group_name_H-M   'P 1'
#
loop_
_entity.id
_entity.type
_entity.pdbx_description
1 polymer ?
#
loop_
_entity_poly.entity_id
_entity_poly.type
_entity_poly.pdbx_seq_one_letter_code
_entity_poly.pdbx_strand_id
1 'polypeptide(L)'
;MIIFSDVAKNVFFIKLKIIGSLLIAACIDQFNFFHLVPLQPNFFFLTLYFWCFFFNHYLSFTLVFLFGLLVDLMGGSFLGENTLTFILLYGSISFYQEHYSKDPDLEWNILSVAVGSLTIFQILMLSLIHQRFVFSWRHLVENGLMFVFYPCIKYGLHWLMKERRSS
;
A
#
# COMPACT_ATOMS: atom_id res chain seq x y z
N MET A 1 17.63 3.74 -32.71
CA MET A 1 16.34 4.41 -32.46
C MET A 1 15.21 3.46 -32.04
N ILE A 2 15.27 2.15 -32.35
CA ILE A 2 14.21 1.18 -32.01
C ILE A 2 14.21 0.78 -30.51
N ILE A 3 15.39 0.59 -29.90
CA ILE A 3 15.55 0.14 -28.50
C ILE A 3 14.89 1.09 -27.48
N PHE A 4 14.90 2.41 -27.75
CA PHE A 4 14.29 3.41 -26.87
C PHE A 4 12.76 3.31 -26.84
N SER A 5 12.14 2.84 -27.94
CA SER A 5 10.70 2.64 -28.03
C SER A 5 10.23 1.51 -27.10
N ASP A 6 11.01 0.43 -27.00
CA ASP A 6 10.61 -0.75 -26.23
C ASP A 6 10.76 -0.57 -24.73
N VAL A 7 11.81 0.15 -24.29
CA VAL A 7 11.97 0.54 -22.88
C VAL A 7 10.83 1.46 -22.44
N ALA A 8 10.52 2.50 -23.21
CA ALA A 8 9.44 3.43 -22.89
C ALA A 8 8.08 2.72 -22.80
N LYS A 9 7.79 1.80 -23.73
CA LYS A 9 6.59 0.95 -23.67
C LYS A 9 6.57 0.15 -22.37
N ASN A 10 7.64 -0.58 -22.04
CA ASN A 10 7.69 -1.40 -20.83
C ASN A 10 7.43 -0.59 -19.55
N VAL A 11 8.05 0.59 -19.41
CA VAL A 11 7.80 1.48 -18.27
C VAL A 11 6.34 1.91 -18.20
N PHE A 12 5.76 2.29 -19.34
CA PHE A 12 4.35 2.70 -19.41
C PHE A 12 3.41 1.59 -18.93
N PHE A 13 3.62 0.35 -19.39
CA PHE A 13 2.79 -0.78 -18.97
C PHE A 13 2.94 -1.14 -17.50
N ILE A 14 4.14 -1.02 -16.93
CA ILE A 14 4.34 -1.23 -15.49
C ILE A 14 3.57 -0.17 -14.69
N LYS A 15 3.69 1.11 -15.06
CA LYS A 15 2.92 2.19 -14.42
C LYS A 15 1.42 1.96 -14.52
N LEU A 16 0.93 1.49 -15.67
CA LEU A 16 -0.48 1.16 -15.84
C LEU A 16 -0.93 0.03 -14.91
N LYS A 17 -0.10 -1.01 -14.72
CA LYS A 17 -0.36 -2.11 -13.76
C LYS A 17 -0.39 -1.62 -12.32
N ILE A 18 0.54 -0.74 -11.94
CA ILE A 18 0.56 -0.09 -10.63
C ILE A 18 -0.75 0.65 -10.40
N ILE A 19 -1.09 1.59 -11.28
CA ILE A 19 -2.29 2.42 -11.17
C ILE A 19 -3.55 1.55 -11.13
N GLY A 20 -3.65 0.57 -12.03
CA GLY A 20 -4.80 -0.34 -12.10
C GLY A 20 -4.98 -1.16 -10.83
N SER A 21 -3.90 -1.75 -10.30
CA SER A 21 -3.97 -2.53 -9.06
C SER A 21 -4.30 -1.69 -7.83
N LEU A 22 -3.77 -0.46 -7.74
CA LEU A 22 -4.10 0.48 -6.67
C LEU A 22 -5.56 0.93 -6.73
N LEU A 23 -6.09 1.20 -7.93
CA LEU A 23 -7.51 1.51 -8.12
C LEU A 23 -8.40 0.34 -7.73
N ILE A 24 -8.06 -0.88 -8.14
CA ILE A 24 -8.80 -2.09 -7.77
C ILE A 24 -8.79 -2.26 -6.25
N ALA A 25 -7.64 -2.10 -5.60
CA ALA A 25 -7.53 -2.20 -4.14
C ALA A 25 -8.36 -1.12 -3.43
N ALA A 26 -8.34 0.13 -3.91
CA ALA A 26 -9.18 1.21 -3.38
C ALA A 26 -10.68 0.89 -3.52
N CYS A 27 -11.09 0.31 -4.65
CA CYS A 27 -12.47 -0.13 -4.83
C CYS A 27 -12.83 -1.30 -3.90
N ILE A 28 -11.94 -2.27 -3.70
CA ILE A 28 -12.18 -3.38 -2.77
C ILE A 28 -12.41 -2.86 -1.36
N ASP A 29 -11.56 -1.94 -0.90
CA ASP A 29 -11.67 -1.32 0.42
C ASP A 29 -12.97 -0.51 0.55
N GLN A 30 -13.34 0.28 -0.47
CA GLN A 30 -14.53 1.13 -0.41
C GLN A 30 -15.85 0.35 -0.45
N PHE A 31 -15.94 -0.66 -1.32
CA PHE A 31 -17.20 -1.36 -1.58
C PHE A 31 -17.48 -2.50 -0.61
N ASN A 32 -16.60 -2.73 0.38
CA ASN A 32 -16.78 -3.75 1.40
C ASN A 32 -17.12 -5.13 0.80
N PHE A 33 -16.46 -5.49 -0.30
CA PHE A 33 -16.72 -6.74 -1.03
C PHE A 33 -16.68 -7.97 -0.12
N PHE A 34 -15.90 -7.90 0.98
CA PHE A 34 -15.91 -8.87 2.05
C PHE A 34 -16.96 -8.52 3.12
N HIS A 35 -18.24 -8.68 2.81
CA HIS A 35 -19.36 -8.50 3.76
C HIS A 35 -19.41 -9.53 4.91
N LEU A 36 -18.44 -10.43 5.01
CA LEU A 36 -18.49 -11.58 5.92
C LEU A 36 -18.24 -11.22 7.40
N VAL A 37 -17.61 -10.09 7.72
CA VAL A 37 -17.31 -9.67 9.10
C VAL A 37 -17.16 -8.15 9.13
N PRO A 38 -17.52 -7.40 10.20
CA PRO A 38 -17.23 -5.95 10.34
C PRO A 38 -15.74 -5.59 10.39
N LEU A 39 -14.84 -6.48 9.95
CA LEU A 39 -13.40 -6.29 9.87
C LEU A 39 -13.03 -6.05 8.41
N GLN A 40 -12.43 -4.90 8.13
CA GLN A 40 -11.99 -4.53 6.79
C GLN A 40 -10.46 -4.43 6.75
N PRO A 41 -9.75 -5.41 6.17
CA PRO A 41 -8.33 -5.26 5.90
C PRO A 41 -8.13 -4.14 4.88
N ASN A 42 -7.10 -3.32 5.05
CA ASN A 42 -6.73 -2.28 4.10
C ASN A 42 -5.92 -2.91 2.94
N PHE A 43 -6.61 -3.36 1.89
CA PHE A 43 -5.98 -3.95 0.72
C PHE A 43 -5.18 -2.91 -0.07
N PHE A 44 -5.60 -1.64 -0.03
CA PHE A 44 -4.86 -0.54 -0.64
C PHE A 44 -3.47 -0.40 -0.04
N PHE A 45 -3.36 -0.36 1.29
CA PHE A 45 -2.09 -0.25 2.00
C PHE A 45 -1.14 -1.39 1.64
N LEU A 46 -1.63 -2.64 1.59
CA LEU A 46 -0.81 -3.79 1.21
C LEU A 46 -0.35 -3.75 -0.25
N THR A 47 -1.23 -3.31 -1.14
CA THR A 47 -0.91 -3.16 -2.57
C THR A 47 0.14 -2.07 -2.76
N LEU A 48 -0.01 -0.94 -2.08
CA LEU A 48 0.97 0.14 -2.08
C LEU A 48 2.30 -0.32 -1.49
N TYR A 49 2.28 -1.02 -0.35
CA TYR A 49 3.45 -1.60 0.27
C TYR A 49 4.23 -2.50 -0.70
N PHE A 50 3.53 -3.41 -1.40
CA PHE A 50 4.14 -4.27 -2.41
C PHE A 50 4.87 -3.46 -3.49
N TRP A 51 4.22 -2.44 -4.06
CA TRP A 51 4.83 -1.64 -5.12
C TRP A 51 6.01 -0.81 -4.60
N CYS A 52 5.89 -0.22 -3.41
CA CYS A 52 7.01 0.46 -2.75
C CYS A 52 8.18 -0.50 -2.53
N PHE A 53 7.93 -1.74 -2.06
CA PHE A 53 9.00 -2.66 -1.70
C PHE A 53 9.70 -3.29 -2.93
N PHE A 54 8.95 -3.72 -3.95
CA PHE A 54 9.55 -4.43 -5.08
C PHE A 54 9.90 -3.54 -6.28
N PHE A 55 9.17 -2.42 -6.46
CA PHE A 55 9.18 -1.63 -7.69
C PHE A 55 9.16 -0.12 -7.42
N ASN A 56 9.82 0.32 -6.35
CA ASN A 56 9.81 1.71 -5.88
C ASN A 56 10.12 2.73 -6.99
N HIS A 57 11.07 2.42 -7.87
CA HIS A 57 11.53 3.31 -8.93
C HIS A 57 10.48 3.63 -10.00
N TYR A 58 9.39 2.86 -10.08
CA TYR A 58 8.26 3.15 -10.96
C TYR A 58 7.16 3.96 -10.26
N LEU A 59 7.19 4.02 -8.93
CA LEU A 59 6.26 4.77 -8.12
C LEU A 59 6.78 6.21 -7.94
N SER A 60 5.92 7.21 -8.09
CA SER A 60 6.29 8.60 -7.81
C SER A 60 5.60 9.10 -6.56
N PHE A 61 6.25 10.00 -5.84
CA PHE A 61 5.66 10.69 -4.69
C PHE A 61 4.30 11.30 -5.03
N THR A 62 4.18 11.96 -6.19
CA THR A 62 2.93 12.55 -6.65
C THR A 62 1.82 11.51 -6.81
N LEU A 63 2.14 10.32 -7.32
CA LEU A 63 1.15 9.24 -7.45
C LEU A 63 0.68 8.78 -6.07
N VAL A 64 1.59 8.56 -5.13
CA VAL A 64 1.25 8.17 -3.76
C VAL A 64 0.37 9.22 -3.08
N PHE A 65 0.73 10.50 -3.21
CA PHE A 65 -0.04 11.62 -2.69
C PHE A 65 -1.47 11.64 -3.27
N LEU A 66 -1.61 11.54 -4.59
CA LEU A 66 -2.91 11.60 -5.26
C LEU A 66 -3.80 10.43 -4.87
N PHE A 67 -3.25 9.22 -4.77
CA PHE A 67 -4.01 8.06 -4.33
C PHE A 67 -4.39 8.14 -2.85
N GLY A 68 -3.52 8.65 -1.99
CA GLY A 68 -3.87 8.90 -0.60
C GLY A 68 -5.04 9.86 -0.47
N LEU A 69 -5.02 10.95 -1.26
CA LEU A 69 -6.11 11.92 -1.29
C LEU A 69 -7.40 11.30 -1.84
N LEU A 70 -7.29 10.45 -2.88
CA LEU A 70 -8.43 9.70 -3.41
C LEU A 70 -9.06 8.78 -2.35
N VAL A 71 -8.24 8.03 -1.60
CA VAL A 71 -8.72 7.15 -0.53
C VAL A 71 -9.37 7.96 0.60
N ASP A 72 -8.78 9.09 0.98
CA ASP A 72 -9.38 10.01 1.96
C ASP A 72 -10.75 10.53 1.51
N LEU A 73 -10.89 10.90 0.23
CA LEU A 73 -12.17 11.36 -0.35
C LEU A 73 -13.22 10.26 -0.44
N MET A 74 -12.81 9.02 -0.75
CA MET A 74 -13.73 7.89 -0.91
C MET A 74 -14.20 7.34 0.45
N GLY A 75 -13.26 7.13 1.38
CA GLY A 75 -13.51 6.45 2.65
C GLY A 75 -14.22 7.31 3.70
N GLY A 76 -14.35 8.62 3.48
CA GLY A 76 -14.92 9.54 4.46
C GLY A 76 -14.06 9.71 5.72
N SER A 77 -12.76 9.34 5.64
CA SER A 77 -11.78 9.62 6.69
C SER A 77 -11.44 11.12 6.71
N PHE A 78 -10.61 11.51 7.68
CA PHE A 78 -10.11 12.88 7.69
C PHE A 78 -9.22 13.12 6.48
N LEU A 79 -9.47 14.23 5.78
CA LEU A 79 -8.70 14.63 4.62
C LEU A 79 -7.21 14.76 5.02
N GLY A 80 -6.35 13.94 4.42
CA GLY A 80 -4.92 13.91 4.69
C GLY A 80 -4.44 12.75 5.57
N GLU A 81 -5.31 11.98 6.21
CA GLU A 81 -4.92 10.87 7.08
C GLU A 81 -4.23 9.74 6.31
N ASN A 82 -4.90 9.19 5.28
CA ASN A 82 -4.33 8.15 4.43
C ASN A 82 -3.21 8.74 3.57
N THR A 83 -3.37 9.98 3.10
CA THR A 83 -2.33 10.70 2.35
C THR A 83 -1.01 10.74 3.11
N LEU A 84 -1.04 11.19 4.38
CA LEU A 84 0.16 11.26 5.21
C LEU A 84 0.74 9.87 5.47
N THR A 85 -0.11 8.90 5.80
CA THR A 85 0.29 7.51 6.05
C THR A 85 1.03 6.92 4.85
N PHE A 86 0.47 7.06 3.65
CA PHE A 86 1.03 6.48 2.44
C PHE A 86 2.34 7.15 2.02
N ILE A 87 2.46 8.46 2.24
CA ILE A 87 3.70 9.20 2.03
C ILE A 87 4.79 8.73 3.00
N LEU A 88 4.46 8.56 4.29
CA LEU A 88 5.40 8.05 5.28
C LEU A 88 5.84 6.63 4.96
N LEU A 89 4.92 5.78 4.49
CA LEU A 89 5.23 4.44 4.02
C LEU A 89 6.22 4.47 2.85
N TYR A 90 5.90 5.24 1.81
CA TYR A 90 6.74 5.40 0.63
C TYR A 90 8.13 5.94 0.99
N GLY A 91 8.20 6.98 1.83
CA GLY A 91 9.45 7.58 2.28
C GLY A 91 10.29 6.60 3.09
N SER A 92 9.69 5.87 4.02
CA SER A 92 10.39 4.89 4.88
C SER A 92 10.99 3.74 4.06
N ILE A 93 10.21 3.20 3.10
CA ILE A 93 10.69 2.12 2.24
C ILE A 93 11.75 2.63 1.25
N SER A 94 11.57 3.84 0.71
CA SER A 94 12.57 4.47 -0.16
C SER A 94 13.89 4.68 0.55
N PHE A 95 13.85 5.25 1.76
CA PHE A 95 15.01 5.45 2.61
C PHE A 95 15.68 4.12 2.95
N TYR A 96 14.89 3.10 3.31
CA TYR A 96 15.39 1.75 3.57
C TYR A 96 16.12 1.17 2.36
N GLN A 97 15.54 1.23 1.16
CA GLN A 97 16.16 0.66 -0.04
C GLN A 97 17.41 1.40 -0.51
N GLU A 98 17.52 2.69 -0.19
CA GLU A 98 18.70 3.48 -0.51
C GLU A 98 19.88 3.15 0.42
N HIS A 99 19.61 2.92 1.71
CA HIS A 99 20.65 2.72 2.72
C HIS A 99 20.94 1.25 3.03
N TYR A 100 19.96 0.37 2.84
CA TYR A 100 20.05 -1.06 3.12
C TYR A 100 19.85 -1.86 1.83
N SER A 101 20.57 -2.98 1.74
CA SER A 101 20.42 -3.89 0.61
C SER A 101 19.01 -4.49 0.57
N LYS A 102 18.51 -4.75 -0.64
CA LYS A 102 17.20 -5.39 -0.90
C LYS A 102 17.21 -6.86 -0.48
N ASP A 103 17.31 -7.10 0.82
CA ASP A 103 17.20 -8.44 1.38
C ASP A 103 15.72 -8.86 1.42
N PRO A 104 15.31 -9.88 0.66
CA PRO A 104 13.93 -10.38 0.68
C PRO A 104 13.53 -10.94 2.05
N ASP A 105 14.48 -11.36 2.88
CA ASP A 105 14.19 -11.92 4.20
C ASP A 105 13.70 -10.86 5.19
N LEU A 106 14.02 -9.58 4.92
CA LEU A 106 13.61 -8.44 5.75
C LEU A 106 12.24 -7.87 5.38
N GLU A 107 11.63 -8.32 4.28
CA GLU A 107 10.32 -7.88 3.83
C GLU A 107 9.26 -7.98 4.94
N TRP A 108 9.15 -9.14 5.60
CA TRP A 108 8.17 -9.35 6.67
C TRP A 108 8.41 -8.46 7.89
N ASN A 109 9.68 -8.15 8.20
CA ASN A 109 10.01 -7.24 9.29
C ASN A 109 9.60 -5.81 8.94
N ILE A 110 9.85 -5.38 7.71
CA ILE A 110 9.49 -4.04 7.24
C ILE A 110 7.98 -3.90 7.15
N LEU A 111 7.27 -4.94 6.66
CA LEU A 111 5.81 -4.98 6.70
C LEU A 111 5.31 -4.88 8.14
N SER A 112 5.93 -5.59 9.09
CA SER A 112 5.55 -5.56 10.49
C SER A 112 5.69 -4.18 11.11
N VAL A 113 6.80 -3.50 10.84
CA VAL A 113 7.05 -2.12 11.29
C VAL A 113 6.08 -1.15 10.61
N ALA A 114 5.80 -1.32 9.32
CA ALA A 114 4.90 -0.47 8.56
C ALA A 114 3.44 -0.57 9.07
N VAL A 115 2.94 -1.80 9.25
CA VAL A 115 1.59 -2.07 9.78
C VAL A 115 1.49 -1.65 11.24
N GLY A 116 2.53 -1.89 12.05
CA GLY A 116 2.59 -1.43 13.43
C GLY A 116 2.54 0.09 13.53
N SER A 117 3.30 0.79 12.70
CA SER A 117 3.33 2.26 12.64
C SER A 117 1.98 2.83 12.19
N LEU A 118 1.34 2.22 11.18
CA LEU A 118 -0.02 2.55 10.75
C LEU A 118 -1.01 2.40 11.92
N THR A 119 -0.95 1.29 12.65
CA THR A 119 -1.85 1.01 13.77
C THR A 119 -1.68 2.04 14.89
N ILE A 120 -0.43 2.36 15.24
CA ILE A 120 -0.12 3.38 16.25
C ILE A 120 -0.64 4.74 15.78
N PHE A 121 -0.40 5.10 14.51
CA PHE A 121 -0.85 6.36 13.95
C PHE A 121 -2.38 6.50 13.98
N GLN A 122 -3.13 5.48 13.57
CA GLN A 122 -4.59 5.46 13.65
C GLN A 122 -5.12 5.61 15.07
N ILE A 123 -4.52 4.89 16.04
CA ILE A 123 -4.90 4.98 17.46
C ILE A 123 -4.61 6.39 18.00
N LEU A 124 -3.48 6.99 17.63
CA LEU A 124 -3.13 8.36 18.02
C LEU A 124 -4.11 9.37 17.42
N MET A 125 -4.43 9.26 16.14
CA MET A 125 -5.42 10.12 15.47
C MET A 125 -6.79 10.02 16.16
N LEU A 126 -7.27 8.80 16.41
CA LEU A 126 -8.53 8.56 17.10
C LEU A 126 -8.53 9.16 18.52
N SER A 127 -7.40 9.04 19.23
CA SER A 127 -7.22 9.59 20.57
C SER A 127 -7.20 11.12 20.58
N LEU A 128 -6.57 11.74 19.58
CA LEU A 128 -6.55 13.20 19.40
C LEU A 128 -7.97 13.74 19.15
N ILE A 129 -8.76 13.06 18.31
CA ILE A 129 -10.14 13.44 18.00
C ILE A 129 -11.03 13.40 19.25
N HIS A 130 -10.89 12.36 20.07
CA HIS A 130 -11.68 12.21 21.29
C HIS A 130 -11.11 12.95 22.50
N GLN A 131 -9.96 13.62 22.36
CA GLN A 131 -9.21 14.28 23.44
C GLN A 131 -8.92 13.39 24.66
N ARG A 132 -8.92 12.07 24.45
CA ARG A 132 -8.63 11.05 25.46
C ARG A 132 -7.98 9.87 24.78
N PHE A 133 -7.18 9.11 25.53
CA PHE A 133 -6.64 7.88 24.99
C PHE A 133 -7.77 6.89 24.68
N VAL A 134 -7.91 6.51 23.42
CA VAL A 134 -8.90 5.52 22.95
C VAL A 134 -8.14 4.37 22.33
N PHE A 135 -8.07 3.25 23.05
CA PHE A 135 -7.53 2.02 22.48
C PHE A 135 -8.59 1.35 21.59
N SER A 136 -8.22 1.05 20.34
CA SER A 136 -9.11 0.43 19.36
C SER A 136 -8.64 -0.98 19.02
N TRP A 137 -9.29 -1.99 19.64
CA TRP A 137 -9.05 -3.40 19.28
C TRP A 137 -9.37 -3.67 17.81
N ARG A 138 -10.34 -2.94 17.25
CA ARG A 138 -10.74 -3.06 15.86
C ARG A 138 -9.58 -2.78 14.91
N HIS A 139 -8.87 -1.65 15.06
CA HIS A 139 -7.71 -1.35 14.22
C HIS A 139 -6.60 -2.39 14.35
N LEU A 140 -6.38 -2.91 15.56
CA LEU A 140 -5.38 -3.96 15.78
C LEU A 140 -5.73 -5.24 15.01
N VAL A 141 -6.99 -5.66 15.03
CA VAL A 141 -7.44 -6.85 14.29
C VAL A 141 -7.46 -6.61 12.78
N GLU A 142 -7.98 -5.48 12.31
CA GLU A 142 -8.02 -5.12 10.88
C GLU A 142 -6.62 -5.04 10.28
N ASN A 143 -5.68 -4.43 10.99
CA ASN A 143 -4.27 -4.36 10.58
C ASN A 143 -3.58 -5.73 10.75
N GLY A 144 -3.96 -6.52 11.75
CA GLY A 144 -3.52 -7.91 11.89
C GLY A 144 -3.91 -8.80 10.71
N LEU A 145 -5.11 -8.62 10.15
CA LEU A 145 -5.55 -9.34 8.95
C LEU A 145 -4.68 -9.04 7.73
N MET A 146 -3.97 -7.90 7.71
CA MET A 146 -3.07 -7.59 6.60
C MET A 146 -1.97 -8.64 6.45
N PHE A 147 -1.43 -9.18 7.55
CA PHE A 147 -0.43 -10.25 7.49
C PHE A 147 -0.99 -11.53 6.89
N VAL A 148 -2.27 -11.81 7.12
CA VAL A 148 -2.96 -12.99 6.59
C VAL A 148 -3.18 -12.85 5.09
N PHE A 149 -3.58 -11.66 4.62
CA PHE A 149 -3.85 -11.41 3.20
C PHE A 149 -2.61 -11.07 2.38
N TYR A 150 -1.52 -10.67 3.02
CA TYR A 150 -0.31 -10.23 2.32
C TYR A 150 0.26 -11.27 1.33
N PRO A 151 0.39 -12.57 1.68
CA PRO A 151 0.85 -13.60 0.74
C PRO A 151 -0.01 -13.68 -0.53
N CYS A 152 -1.33 -13.55 -0.39
CA CYS A 152 -2.26 -13.61 -1.50
C CYS A 152 -2.07 -12.42 -2.46
N ILE A 153 -1.94 -11.21 -1.91
CA ILE A 153 -1.69 -10.00 -2.71
C ILE A 153 -0.32 -10.07 -3.38
N LYS A 154 0.71 -10.44 -2.62
CA LYS A 154 2.08 -10.61 -3.13
C LYS A 154 2.11 -11.60 -4.29
N TYR A 155 1.50 -12.77 -4.14
CA TYR A 155 1.45 -13.78 -5.18
C TYR A 155 0.68 -13.31 -6.42
N GLY A 156 -0.50 -12.71 -6.23
CA GLY A 156 -1.32 -12.18 -7.32
C GLY A 156 -0.61 -11.09 -8.13
N LEU A 157 0.05 -10.15 -7.45
CA LEU A 157 0.80 -9.07 -8.12
C LEU A 157 2.08 -9.59 -8.78
N HIS A 158 2.78 -10.56 -8.16
CA HIS A 158 3.91 -11.22 -8.82
C HIS A 158 3.50 -11.95 -10.09
N TRP A 159 2.37 -12.68 -10.06
CA TRP A 159 1.83 -13.36 -11.22
C TRP A 159 1.53 -12.37 -12.35
N LEU A 160 0.85 -11.26 -12.02
CA LEU A 160 0.57 -10.16 -12.95
C LEU A 160 1.84 -9.55 -13.58
N MET A 161 2.98 -9.62 -12.89
CA MET A 161 4.27 -9.15 -13.42
C MET A 161 5.01 -10.20 -14.27
N LYS A 162 4.76 -11.49 -14.08
CA LYS A 162 5.46 -12.58 -14.78
C LYS A 162 5.07 -12.73 -16.24
N GLU A 163 3.83 -12.38 -16.59
CA GLU A 163 3.20 -12.64 -17.90
C GLU A 163 3.85 -11.95 -19.11
N ARG A 164 4.88 -11.11 -18.90
CA ARG A 164 5.66 -10.46 -19.97
C ARG A 164 7.06 -11.00 -20.22
N ARG A 165 7.58 -11.92 -19.39
CA ARG A 165 8.91 -12.50 -19.63
C ARG A 165 8.88 -13.66 -20.63
N SER A 166 7.70 -14.09 -21.07
CA SER A 166 7.48 -15.26 -21.95
C SER A 166 7.02 -14.91 -23.37
N SER A 167 7.01 -13.63 -23.74
CA SER A 167 6.65 -13.12 -25.07
C SER A 167 7.74 -12.22 -25.61
#